data_AF-A0A7X9KPN6-F1
#
_entry.id   AF-A0A7X9KPN6-F1
#
_cell.length_a   1.000
_cell.length_b   1.000
_cell.length_c   1.000
_cell.angle_alpha   90.00
_cell.angle_beta   90.00
_cell.angle_gamma   90.00
#
_symmetry.space_group_name_H-M   'P 1'
#
loop_
_entity.id
_entity.type
_entity.pdbx_description
1 polymer ?
#
loop_
_entity_poly.entity_id
_entity_poly.type
_entity_poly.pdbx_seq_one_letter_code
_entity_poly.pdbx_strand_id
1 'polypeptide(L)'
;MFKKSNYRNISISFFILCCAFFNATAQNPVDFVNTLMGTQSSHALSNGNTYPAVARPWGMNFWTAQTGKMGDGWQYTYTAEKIRGFKQTHQPSPWMNDYGQFSIMPVTGKLKFRENERMSWFGHKAETAKPYLYEVYLADYDVHTAFTATERAAFFECTFPETDSAFIVVDAFDKGSYIKIVPGDNKIIGYSTRNSG
;
A
#
# COMPACT_ATOMS: atom_id res chain seq x y z
N MET A 1 16.72 84.73 -36.31
CA MET A 1 15.96 84.51 -37.56
C MET A 1 15.58 83.03 -37.62
N PHE A 2 14.31 82.74 -37.86
CA PHE A 2 13.58 81.50 -37.51
C PHE A 2 14.11 80.19 -38.12
N LYS A 3 14.01 79.09 -37.35
CA LYS A 3 13.47 77.80 -37.83
C LYS A 3 12.95 76.96 -36.65
N LYS A 4 11.63 76.83 -36.55
CA LYS A 4 10.96 75.75 -35.79
C LYS A 4 10.96 74.49 -36.66
N SER A 5 11.14 73.33 -36.06
CA SER A 5 10.60 72.08 -36.62
C SER A 5 10.13 71.16 -35.50
N ASN A 6 8.90 70.67 -35.67
CA ASN A 6 8.09 69.89 -34.75
C ASN A 6 8.32 68.39 -34.97
N TYR A 7 8.42 67.61 -33.89
CA TYR A 7 8.00 66.20 -33.83
C TYR A 7 7.38 65.97 -32.44
N ARG A 8 6.05 66.09 -32.29
CA ARG A 8 5.05 65.01 -32.17
C ARG A 8 5.47 63.84 -31.26
N ASN A 9 4.77 63.79 -30.12
CA ASN A 9 4.19 62.64 -29.40
C ASN A 9 5.02 61.36 -29.26
N ILE A 10 5.11 60.85 -28.03
CA ILE A 10 4.58 59.54 -27.63
C ILE A 10 4.69 59.42 -26.09
N SER A 11 3.53 59.34 -25.43
CA SER A 11 3.42 58.79 -24.07
C SER A 11 3.68 57.30 -24.14
N ILE A 12 4.55 56.76 -23.27
CA ILE A 12 4.52 55.35 -22.90
C ILE A 12 4.51 55.30 -21.39
N SER A 13 3.29 55.26 -20.84
CA SER A 13 3.03 54.79 -19.48
C SER A 13 3.64 53.40 -19.33
N PHE A 14 4.62 53.28 -18.44
CA PHE A 14 5.21 52.00 -18.06
C PHE A 14 4.25 51.29 -17.09
N PHE A 15 3.16 50.73 -17.62
CA PHE A 15 2.31 49.82 -16.87
C PHE A 15 2.99 48.44 -16.90
N ILE A 16 3.89 48.20 -15.95
CA ILE A 16 4.40 46.85 -15.69
C ILE A 16 3.21 46.04 -15.18
N LEU A 17 2.56 45.34 -16.11
CA LEU A 17 1.62 44.28 -15.82
C LEU A 17 2.44 43.17 -15.14
N CYS A 18 2.46 43.18 -13.81
CA CYS A 18 2.97 42.08 -13.00
C CYS A 18 2.01 40.91 -13.20
N CYS A 19 2.18 40.17 -14.29
CA CYS A 19 1.63 38.84 -14.45
C CYS A 19 2.33 37.95 -13.41
N ALA A 20 1.79 37.91 -12.20
CA ALA A 20 2.07 36.84 -11.27
C ALA A 20 1.64 35.54 -11.97
N PHE A 21 2.61 34.77 -12.44
CA PHE A 21 2.40 33.40 -12.88
C PHE A 21 1.96 32.58 -11.66
N PHE A 22 0.65 32.51 -11.43
CA PHE A 22 0.06 31.47 -10.60
C PHE A 22 0.32 30.14 -11.30
N ASN A 23 1.43 29.48 -10.94
CA ASN A 23 1.58 28.05 -11.21
C ASN A 23 0.59 27.32 -10.31
N ALA A 24 -0.64 27.15 -10.78
CA ALA A 24 -1.54 26.16 -10.19
C ALA A 24 -0.87 24.80 -10.41
N THR A 25 -0.34 24.21 -9.34
CA THR A 25 0.11 22.82 -9.38
C THR A 25 -1.12 21.97 -9.66
N ALA A 26 -1.20 21.42 -10.88
CA ALA A 26 -2.27 20.49 -11.24
C ALA A 26 -2.19 19.29 -10.29
N GLN A 27 -3.26 19.03 -9.53
CA GLN A 27 -3.34 17.86 -8.67
C GLN A 27 -3.27 16.59 -9.51
N ASN A 28 -2.48 15.61 -9.09
CA ASN A 28 -2.37 14.35 -9.82
C ASN A 28 -3.66 13.54 -9.61
N PRO A 29 -4.33 13.03 -10.66
CA PRO A 29 -5.57 12.26 -10.51
C PRO A 29 -5.47 11.10 -9.50
N VAL A 30 -4.28 10.52 -9.33
CA VAL A 30 -4.05 9.44 -8.38
C VAL A 30 -4.25 9.87 -6.92
N ASP A 31 -4.10 11.15 -6.61
CA ASP A 31 -4.20 11.68 -5.24
C ASP A 31 -5.64 11.62 -4.70
N PHE A 32 -6.63 11.61 -5.61
CA PHE A 32 -8.05 11.45 -5.28
C PHE A 32 -8.46 9.99 -5.03
N VAL A 33 -7.60 9.02 -5.35
CA VAL A 33 -7.95 7.60 -5.20
C VAL A 33 -7.89 7.21 -3.74
N ASN A 34 -9.01 6.73 -3.20
CA ASN A 34 -9.10 6.11 -1.89
C ASN A 34 -9.23 4.58 -2.04
N THR A 35 -8.14 3.86 -1.82
CA THR A 35 -8.14 2.39 -1.88
C THR A 35 -8.92 1.73 -0.74
N LEU A 36 -9.23 2.47 0.34
CA LEU A 36 -10.08 2.00 1.44
C LEU A 36 -11.58 2.14 1.15
N MET A 37 -11.96 2.81 0.06
CA MET A 37 -13.37 2.93 -0.34
C MET A 37 -13.99 1.54 -0.54
N GLY A 38 -15.04 1.23 0.23
CA GLY A 38 -15.72 -0.07 0.21
C GLY A 38 -15.17 -1.12 1.18
N THR A 39 -14.08 -0.85 1.90
CA THR A 39 -13.45 -1.81 2.83
C THR A 39 -14.17 -1.91 4.18
N GLN A 40 -15.00 -0.92 4.55
CA GLN A 40 -15.92 -1.00 5.68
C GLN A 40 -17.18 -1.77 5.27
N SER A 41 -17.01 -3.05 4.95
CA SER A 41 -18.08 -3.96 4.53
C SER A 41 -18.13 -5.18 5.44
N SER A 42 -19.28 -5.85 5.45
CA SER A 42 -19.49 -7.11 6.15
C SER A 42 -20.15 -8.13 5.23
N HIS A 43 -20.16 -9.40 5.65
CA HIS A 43 -20.92 -10.43 4.94
C HIS A 43 -22.43 -10.09 4.85
N ALA A 44 -23.00 -9.51 5.91
CA ALA A 44 -24.43 -9.21 5.97
C ALA A 44 -24.84 -8.02 5.10
N LEU A 45 -23.97 -7.03 4.95
CA LEU A 45 -24.22 -5.83 4.17
C LEU A 45 -22.91 -5.29 3.57
N SER A 46 -22.91 -5.15 2.24
CA SER A 46 -21.79 -4.64 1.47
C SER A 46 -21.87 -3.14 1.29
N ASN A 47 -20.77 -2.44 1.56
CA ASN A 47 -20.52 -1.07 1.11
C ASN A 47 -19.54 -1.04 -0.08
N GLY A 48 -19.24 -2.20 -0.68
CA GLY A 48 -18.33 -2.37 -1.80
C GLY A 48 -17.61 -3.72 -1.80
N ASN A 49 -17.37 -4.31 -0.61
CA ASN A 49 -16.64 -5.58 -0.44
C ASN A 49 -15.26 -5.57 -1.13
N THR A 50 -14.52 -4.47 -0.95
CA THR A 50 -13.18 -4.26 -1.51
C THR A 50 -12.09 -4.51 -0.46
N TYR A 51 -10.84 -4.49 -0.91
CA TYR A 51 -9.62 -4.46 -0.09
C TYR A 51 -8.64 -3.43 -0.69
N PRO A 52 -7.72 -2.84 0.10
CA PRO A 52 -6.81 -1.81 -0.39
C PRO A 52 -5.70 -2.41 -1.26
N ALA A 53 -5.99 -2.58 -2.55
CA ALA A 53 -5.04 -3.14 -3.51
C ALA A 53 -3.93 -2.14 -3.86
N VAL A 54 -2.68 -2.50 -3.55
CA VAL A 54 -1.47 -1.88 -4.11
C VAL A 54 -1.06 -2.66 -5.34
N ALA A 55 -1.16 -2.02 -6.50
CA ALA A 55 -0.93 -2.67 -7.78
C ALA A 55 -0.67 -1.67 -8.90
N ARG A 56 -0.06 -2.17 -9.97
CA ARG A 56 -0.14 -1.52 -11.29
C ARG A 56 -1.52 -1.78 -11.91
N PRO A 57 -2.00 -0.92 -12.82
CA PRO A 57 -3.18 -1.22 -13.62
C PRO A 57 -3.03 -2.60 -14.27
N TRP A 58 -3.97 -3.52 -14.00
CA TRP A 58 -3.94 -4.92 -14.45
C TRP A 58 -2.67 -5.70 -14.08
N GLY A 59 -2.03 -5.35 -12.96
CA GLY A 59 -0.94 -6.13 -12.40
C GLY A 59 -1.35 -7.59 -12.18
N MET A 60 -0.43 -8.51 -12.45
CA MET A 60 -0.66 -9.93 -12.22
C MET A 60 -0.78 -10.23 -10.72
N ASN A 61 0.05 -9.59 -9.91
CA ASN A 61 0.12 -9.82 -8.46
C ASN A 61 -0.28 -8.55 -7.72
N PHE A 62 -1.39 -8.60 -6.98
CA PHE A 62 -1.80 -7.50 -6.09
C PHE A 62 -1.26 -7.74 -4.69
N TRP A 63 -1.06 -6.66 -3.95
CA TRP A 63 -0.66 -6.71 -2.54
C TRP A 63 -1.63 -5.94 -1.66
N THR A 64 -1.92 -6.46 -0.47
CA THR A 64 -2.84 -5.85 0.50
C THR A 64 -2.40 -6.17 1.92
N ALA A 65 -2.71 -5.30 2.88
CA ALA A 65 -2.73 -5.70 4.28
C ALA A 65 -3.82 -6.77 4.50
N GLN A 66 -3.55 -7.72 5.39
CA GLN A 66 -4.46 -8.79 5.75
C GLN A 66 -4.86 -8.63 7.22
N THR A 67 -6.16 -8.43 7.47
CA THR A 67 -6.75 -8.42 8.82
C THR A 67 -7.58 -9.69 9.07
N GLY A 68 -8.25 -10.19 8.03
CA GLY A 68 -9.05 -11.43 8.05
C GLY A 68 -8.21 -12.71 8.10
N LYS A 69 -8.78 -13.78 8.63
CA LYS A 69 -8.11 -15.09 8.78
C LYS A 69 -7.72 -15.70 7.43
N MET A 70 -6.75 -16.60 7.43
CA MET A 70 -6.37 -17.34 6.22
C MET A 70 -7.57 -18.04 5.56
N GLY A 71 -7.88 -17.63 4.32
CA GLY A 71 -9.01 -18.14 3.53
C GLY A 71 -10.36 -17.48 3.78
N ASP A 72 -10.42 -16.48 4.65
CA ASP A 72 -11.57 -15.59 4.72
C ASP A 72 -11.58 -14.66 3.50
N GLY A 73 -12.73 -14.58 2.81
CA GLY A 73 -12.91 -13.66 1.68
C GLY A 73 -12.83 -12.20 2.11
N TRP A 74 -13.17 -11.87 3.34
CA TRP A 74 -12.97 -10.52 3.91
C TRP A 74 -11.55 -10.37 4.43
N GLN A 75 -10.57 -10.49 3.51
CA GLN A 75 -9.14 -10.47 3.83
C GLN A 75 -8.68 -9.16 4.48
N TYR A 76 -9.35 -8.05 4.20
CA TYR A 76 -9.20 -6.78 4.90
C TYR A 76 -10.59 -6.21 5.19
N THR A 77 -10.78 -5.70 6.41
CA THR A 77 -11.98 -4.94 6.80
C THR A 77 -11.57 -3.73 7.61
N TYR A 78 -12.18 -2.58 7.31
CA TYR A 78 -11.87 -1.30 7.97
C TYR A 78 -12.13 -1.32 9.48
N THR A 79 -13.03 -2.16 9.98
CA THR A 79 -13.31 -2.23 11.42
C THR A 79 -12.37 -3.19 12.16
N ALA A 80 -11.46 -3.87 11.46
CA ALA A 80 -10.50 -4.74 12.10
C ALA A 80 -9.35 -3.94 12.71
N GLU A 81 -8.94 -4.32 13.90
CA GLU A 81 -7.96 -3.55 14.68
C GLU A 81 -6.54 -4.12 14.57
N LYS A 82 -6.39 -5.26 13.88
CA LYS A 82 -5.12 -5.99 13.80
C LYS A 82 -4.79 -6.47 12.39
N ILE A 83 -3.52 -6.33 12.02
CA ILE A 83 -2.94 -6.90 10.81
C ILE A 83 -2.19 -8.18 11.17
N ARG A 84 -2.36 -9.23 10.36
CA ARG A 84 -1.70 -10.54 10.53
C ARG A 84 -0.65 -10.85 9.46
N GLY A 85 -0.52 -9.97 8.47
CA GLY A 85 0.45 -10.06 7.39
C GLY A 85 0.12 -9.12 6.23
N PHE A 86 1.07 -9.00 5.31
CA PHE A 86 0.94 -8.33 4.03
C PHE A 86 0.93 -9.41 2.96
N LYS A 87 -0.17 -9.50 2.24
CA LYS A 87 -0.55 -10.67 1.45
C LYS A 87 -0.47 -10.35 -0.05
N GLN A 88 0.18 -11.22 -0.81
CA GLN A 88 -0.01 -11.29 -2.25
C GLN A 88 -1.35 -11.99 -2.53
N THR A 89 -2.21 -11.38 -3.34
CA THR A 89 -3.58 -11.83 -3.58
C THR A 89 -3.96 -11.70 -5.06
N HIS A 90 -4.88 -12.56 -5.49
CA HIS A 90 -5.54 -12.53 -6.79
C HIS A 90 -7.07 -12.51 -6.65
N GLN A 91 -7.57 -12.26 -5.44
CA GLN A 91 -8.98 -12.36 -5.10
C GLN A 91 -9.81 -11.31 -5.86
N PRO A 92 -10.78 -11.71 -6.69
CA PRO A 92 -11.63 -10.74 -7.38
C PRO A 92 -12.84 -10.29 -6.53
N SER A 93 -13.29 -11.12 -5.60
CA SER A 93 -14.37 -10.80 -4.65
C SER A 93 -14.29 -11.72 -3.42
N PRO A 94 -14.84 -11.33 -2.26
CA PRO A 94 -14.85 -12.21 -1.08
C PRO A 94 -15.59 -13.53 -1.31
N TRP A 95 -16.52 -13.56 -2.26
CA TRP A 95 -17.34 -14.74 -2.60
C TRP A 95 -16.59 -15.76 -3.44
N MET A 96 -15.76 -15.28 -4.36
CA MET A 96 -14.93 -16.13 -5.21
C MET A 96 -13.63 -16.52 -4.53
N ASN A 97 -13.23 -15.79 -3.49
CA ASN A 97 -12.03 -16.04 -2.69
C ASN A 97 -10.75 -16.03 -3.55
N ASP A 98 -9.67 -16.61 -3.03
CA ASP A 98 -8.31 -16.34 -3.49
C ASP A 98 -7.51 -17.60 -3.87
N TYR A 99 -6.48 -17.40 -4.69
CA TYR A 99 -5.52 -18.40 -5.15
C TYR A 99 -4.11 -17.78 -5.28
N GLY A 100 -3.07 -18.62 -5.36
CA GLY A 100 -1.69 -18.14 -5.57
C GLY A 100 -1.20 -17.18 -4.48
N GLN A 101 -1.66 -17.40 -3.25
CA GLN A 101 -1.55 -16.45 -2.13
C GLN A 101 -0.46 -16.86 -1.13
N PHE A 102 0.28 -15.87 -0.65
CA PHE A 102 1.21 -16.00 0.48
C PHE A 102 1.28 -14.66 1.19
N SER A 103 1.83 -14.62 2.41
CA SER A 103 2.02 -13.36 3.13
C SER A 103 3.37 -13.25 3.79
N ILE A 104 3.75 -12.01 4.07
CA ILE A 104 4.92 -11.67 4.86
C ILE A 104 4.52 -10.81 6.06
N MET A 105 5.20 -10.96 7.18
CA MET A 105 4.94 -10.16 8.38
C MET A 105 6.25 -9.86 9.10
N PRO A 106 6.68 -8.59 9.19
CA PRO A 106 7.80 -8.21 10.05
C PRO A 106 7.35 -8.22 11.52
N VAL A 107 8.20 -8.78 12.38
CA VAL A 107 7.93 -8.92 13.82
C VAL A 107 9.22 -8.70 14.62
N THR A 108 9.07 -8.29 15.88
CA THR A 108 10.18 -8.16 16.84
C THR A 108 9.91 -9.00 18.10
N GLY A 109 10.97 -9.21 18.90
CA GLY A 109 10.88 -9.95 20.15
C GLY A 109 10.75 -11.46 19.93
N LYS A 110 9.65 -12.07 20.38
CA LYS A 110 9.47 -13.53 20.23
C LYS A 110 8.98 -13.87 18.83
N LEU A 111 9.73 -14.73 18.12
CA LEU A 111 9.29 -15.28 16.84
C LEU A 111 7.97 -16.07 17.02
N LYS A 112 6.93 -15.62 16.32
CA LYS A 112 5.60 -16.26 16.31
C LYS A 112 5.22 -16.55 14.87
N PHE A 113 4.98 -17.82 14.56
CA PHE A 113 4.56 -18.21 13.22
C PHE A 113 3.04 -18.17 13.06
N ARG A 114 2.26 -18.60 14.05
CA ARG A 114 0.81 -18.75 13.88
C ARG A 114 0.12 -17.40 13.68
N GLU A 115 -0.81 -17.34 12.73
CA GLU A 115 -1.43 -16.08 12.29
C GLU A 115 -2.04 -15.27 13.44
N ASN A 116 -2.72 -15.93 14.40
CA ASN A 116 -3.37 -15.23 15.51
C ASN A 116 -2.39 -14.78 16.61
N GLU A 117 -1.21 -15.41 16.67
CA GLU A 117 -0.17 -15.09 17.64
C GLU A 117 0.69 -13.92 17.14
N ARG A 118 0.92 -13.83 15.82
CA ARG A 118 1.77 -12.83 15.17
C ARG A 118 1.07 -11.53 14.81
N MET A 119 -0.23 -11.39 15.06
CA MET A 119 -0.96 -10.17 14.69
C MET A 119 -0.44 -8.96 15.45
N SER A 120 -0.46 -7.78 14.81
CA SER A 120 -0.18 -6.51 15.45
C SER A 120 -1.40 -5.61 15.42
N TRP A 121 -1.65 -4.89 16.51
CA TRP A 121 -2.49 -3.69 16.48
C TRP A 121 -1.96 -2.67 15.47
N PHE A 122 -2.89 -1.97 14.81
CA PHE A 122 -2.63 -0.82 13.95
C PHE A 122 -3.81 0.17 14.06
N GLY A 123 -3.68 1.35 13.48
CA GLY A 123 -4.81 2.26 13.37
C GLY A 123 -4.74 3.08 12.08
N HIS A 124 -5.91 3.39 11.50
CA HIS A 124 -6.00 4.12 10.22
C HIS A 124 -5.36 5.52 10.23
N LYS A 125 -5.14 6.12 11.41
CA LYS A 125 -4.40 7.39 11.54
C LYS A 125 -2.90 7.25 11.23
N ALA A 126 -2.37 6.04 11.36
CA ALA A 126 -0.99 5.67 11.05
C ALA A 126 -0.96 4.66 9.89
N GLU A 127 -1.96 4.71 9.00
CA GLU A 127 -2.06 3.92 7.79
C GLU A 127 -2.17 4.87 6.59
N THR A 128 -1.32 4.69 5.59
CA THR A 128 -1.44 5.35 4.30
C THR A 128 -1.72 4.28 3.25
N ALA A 129 -2.87 4.35 2.60
CA ALA A 129 -3.29 3.36 1.60
C ALA A 129 -3.54 4.03 0.23
N LYS A 130 -2.56 3.94 -0.66
CA LYS A 130 -2.58 4.47 -2.04
C LYS A 130 -2.44 3.34 -3.05
N PRO A 131 -2.89 3.52 -4.31
CA PRO A 131 -2.74 2.48 -5.33
C PRO A 131 -1.29 2.03 -5.58
N TYR A 132 -0.33 2.92 -5.31
CA TYR A 132 1.10 2.73 -5.57
C TYR A 132 1.95 2.56 -4.30
N LEU A 133 1.36 2.72 -3.11
CA LEU A 133 2.07 2.65 -1.83
C LEU A 133 1.08 2.29 -0.72
N TYR A 134 1.42 1.30 0.08
CA TYR A 134 0.80 1.08 1.38
C TYR A 134 1.85 1.21 2.47
N GLU A 135 1.49 1.86 3.57
CA GLU A 135 2.35 2.14 4.70
C GLU A 135 1.55 2.05 5.99
N VAL A 136 2.11 1.39 7.01
CA VAL A 136 1.46 1.24 8.31
C VAL A 136 2.46 1.09 9.45
N TYR A 137 2.07 1.58 10.62
CA TYR A 137 2.76 1.31 11.88
C TYR A 137 2.16 0.09 12.60
N LEU A 138 2.99 -0.90 12.90
CA LEU A 138 2.65 -2.12 13.63
C LEU A 138 2.99 -1.96 15.12
N ALA A 139 1.99 -1.56 15.92
CA ALA A 139 2.17 -1.13 17.30
C ALA A 139 2.73 -2.21 18.24
N ASP A 140 2.41 -3.49 18.03
CA ASP A 140 2.90 -4.57 18.90
C ASP A 140 4.39 -4.88 18.67
N TYR A 141 4.95 -4.44 17.56
CA TYR A 141 6.33 -4.71 17.16
C TYR A 141 7.21 -3.47 17.08
N ASP A 142 6.62 -2.28 17.20
CA ASP A 142 7.26 -0.99 16.94
C ASP A 142 7.94 -0.94 15.55
N VAL A 143 7.27 -1.52 14.55
CA VAL A 143 7.79 -1.61 13.18
C VAL A 143 6.95 -0.74 12.25
N HIS A 144 7.63 0.10 11.49
CA HIS A 144 7.04 0.78 10.37
C HIS A 144 7.22 -0.06 9.09
N THR A 145 6.14 -0.38 8.39
CA THR A 145 6.20 -1.19 7.16
C THR A 145 5.57 -0.45 6.00
N ALA A 146 6.30 -0.36 4.89
CA ALA A 146 5.81 0.16 3.63
C ALA A 146 6.05 -0.84 2.48
N PHE A 147 5.16 -0.85 1.49
CA PHE A 147 5.37 -1.60 0.26
C PHE A 147 4.78 -0.96 -0.98
N THR A 148 5.42 -1.23 -2.11
CA THR A 148 4.97 -0.86 -3.45
C THR A 148 5.02 -2.07 -4.38
N ALA A 149 4.25 -2.04 -5.46
CA ALA A 149 4.11 -3.15 -6.39
C ALA A 149 4.34 -2.72 -7.85
N THR A 150 5.06 -3.58 -8.58
CA THR A 150 5.10 -3.62 -10.04
C THR A 150 3.99 -4.54 -10.56
N GLU A 151 4.03 -4.94 -11.82
CA GLU A 151 3.06 -5.91 -12.35
C GLU A 151 3.17 -7.29 -11.68
N ARG A 152 4.36 -7.69 -11.21
CA ARG A 152 4.64 -9.08 -10.73
C ARG A 152 5.52 -9.16 -9.49
N ALA A 153 6.23 -8.10 -9.14
CA ALA A 153 7.10 -8.04 -7.97
C ALA A 153 6.65 -6.91 -7.03
N ALA A 154 6.98 -7.02 -5.74
CA ALA A 154 6.83 -5.95 -4.77
C ALA A 154 8.15 -5.68 -4.06
N PHE A 155 8.29 -4.44 -3.58
CA PHE A 155 9.39 -4.03 -2.71
C PHE A 155 8.81 -3.67 -1.34
N PHE A 156 9.44 -4.18 -0.28
CA PHE A 156 9.06 -3.93 1.10
C PHE A 156 10.19 -3.21 1.82
N GLU A 157 9.83 -2.16 2.54
CA GLU A 157 10.68 -1.48 3.50
C GLU A 157 10.11 -1.74 4.90
N CYS A 158 10.94 -2.27 5.80
CA CYS A 158 10.58 -2.54 7.18
C CYS A 158 11.59 -1.83 8.08
N THR A 159 11.16 -0.75 8.74
CA THR A 159 11.98 -0.01 9.69
C THR A 159 11.76 -0.61 11.06
N PHE A 160 12.72 -1.42 11.49
CA PHE A 160 12.75 -2.03 12.81
C PHE A 160 13.28 -1.04 13.86
N PRO A 161 12.82 -1.17 15.12
CA PRO A 161 13.43 -0.45 16.23
C PRO A 161 14.82 -1.02 16.53
N GLU A 162 15.58 -0.35 17.40
CA GLU A 162 16.79 -0.94 17.95
C GLU A 162 16.42 -2.19 18.78
N THR A 163 16.82 -3.37 18.30
CA THR A 163 16.47 -4.65 18.92
C THR A 163 17.51 -5.73 18.60
N ASP A 164 17.63 -6.72 19.47
CA ASP A 164 18.42 -7.93 19.23
C ASP A 164 17.64 -9.02 18.46
N SER A 165 16.33 -8.82 18.27
CA SER A 165 15.40 -9.83 17.81
C SER A 165 14.40 -9.25 16.80
N ALA A 166 14.79 -9.26 15.52
CA ALA A 166 13.95 -8.86 14.39
C ALA A 166 13.80 -10.00 13.39
N PHE A 167 12.58 -10.22 12.89
CA PHE A 167 12.27 -11.32 11.98
C PHE A 167 11.32 -10.89 10.87
N ILE A 168 11.45 -11.53 9.72
CA ILE A 168 10.44 -11.55 8.66
C ILE A 168 9.81 -12.94 8.63
N VAL A 169 8.53 -13.03 8.97
CA VAL A 169 7.77 -14.27 8.85
C VAL A 169 7.26 -14.37 7.42
N VAL A 170 7.54 -15.47 6.74
CA VAL A 170 6.97 -15.81 5.42
C VAL A 170 5.99 -16.96 5.62
N ASP A 171 4.74 -16.75 5.24
CA ASP A 171 3.66 -17.73 5.34
C ASP A 171 3.23 -18.14 3.93
N ALA A 172 3.53 -19.38 3.55
CA ALA A 172 3.16 -19.95 2.25
C ALA A 172 1.76 -20.59 2.26
N PHE A 173 1.00 -20.42 3.34
CA PHE A 173 -0.37 -20.91 3.53
C PHE A 173 -0.44 -22.46 3.53
N ASP A 174 -1.63 -23.00 3.84
CA ASP A 174 -1.89 -24.44 3.95
C ASP A 174 -2.20 -25.09 2.58
N LYS A 175 -2.80 -26.30 2.59
CA LYS A 175 -3.23 -27.07 1.41
C LYS A 175 -2.11 -27.47 0.43
N GLY A 176 -0.87 -27.52 0.90
CA GLY A 176 0.28 -27.96 0.12
C GLY A 176 1.13 -26.78 -0.31
N SER A 177 2.15 -26.49 0.47
CA SER A 177 3.07 -25.37 0.23
C SER A 177 4.50 -25.81 0.48
N TYR A 178 5.44 -24.98 0.04
CA TYR A 178 6.86 -25.23 0.18
C TYR A 178 7.59 -23.93 0.51
N ILE A 179 8.55 -24.02 1.43
CA ILE A 179 9.49 -22.95 1.76
C ILE A 179 10.89 -23.54 1.85
N LYS A 180 11.86 -22.82 1.28
CA LYS A 180 13.29 -23.07 1.43
C LYS A 180 14.00 -21.77 1.75
N ILE A 181 14.73 -21.78 2.85
CA ILE A 181 15.65 -20.71 3.23
C ILE A 181 17.01 -21.01 2.59
N VAL A 182 17.61 -20.03 1.93
CA VAL A 182 18.93 -20.09 1.30
C VAL A 182 19.80 -19.00 1.92
N PRO A 183 20.45 -19.28 3.08
CA PRO A 183 21.14 -18.27 3.87
C PRO A 183 22.29 -17.59 3.13
N GLY A 184 23.03 -18.34 2.28
CA GLY A 184 24.15 -17.79 1.51
C GLY A 184 23.78 -16.67 0.54
N ASP A 185 22.49 -16.56 0.19
CA ASP A 185 21.96 -15.58 -0.75
C ASP A 185 21.02 -14.56 -0.10
N ASN A 186 20.84 -14.59 1.24
CA ASN A 186 19.77 -13.84 1.94
C ASN A 186 18.39 -14.03 1.30
N LYS A 187 18.07 -15.28 0.92
CA LYS A 187 16.94 -15.58 0.04
C LYS A 187 16.01 -16.61 0.65
N ILE A 188 14.71 -16.40 0.46
CA ILE A 188 13.66 -17.38 0.73
C ILE A 188 12.95 -17.65 -0.59
N ILE A 189 12.76 -18.92 -0.93
CA ILE A 189 11.99 -19.34 -2.10
C ILE A 189 10.90 -20.32 -1.66
N GLY A 190 9.83 -20.41 -2.44
CA GLY A 190 8.72 -21.27 -2.09
C GLY A 190 7.63 -21.30 -3.15
N TYR A 191 6.59 -22.08 -2.87
CA TYR A 191 5.33 -22.01 -3.59
C TYR A 191 4.15 -22.17 -2.63
N SER A 192 3.01 -21.62 -3.02
CA SER A 192 1.72 -21.82 -2.37
C SER A 192 0.74 -22.39 -3.38
N THR A 193 -0.04 -23.41 -2.97
CA THR A 193 -1.10 -23.99 -3.81
C THR A 193 -2.49 -23.77 -3.25
N ARG A 194 -2.64 -23.08 -2.11
CA ARG A 194 -3.96 -22.84 -1.52
C ARG A 194 -4.83 -22.11 -2.53
N ASN A 195 -5.84 -22.82 -3.01
CA ASN A 195 -7.01 -22.27 -3.64
C ASN A 195 -8.19 -22.38 -2.65
N SER A 196 -8.84 -21.25 -2.42
CA SER A 196 -10.02 -21.12 -1.55
C SER A 196 -11.29 -20.75 -2.32
N GLY A 197 -11.18 -20.60 -3.65
CA GLY A 197 -12.28 -20.40 -4.60
C GLY A 197 -12.57 -21.64 -5.41
#